data_AF-A0A8J7MP99-F1
#
_entry.id   AF-A0A8J7MP99-F1
#
_cell.length_a   1.000
_cell.length_b   1.000
_cell.length_c   1.000
_cell.angle_alpha   90.00
_cell.angle_beta   90.00
_cell.angle_gamma   90.00
#
_symmetry.space_group_name_H-M   'P 1'
#
loop_
_entity.id
_entity.type
_entity.pdbx_description
1 polymer ?
#
loop_
_entity_poly.entity_id
_entity_poly.type
_entity_poly.pdbx_seq_one_letter_code
_entity_poly.pdbx_strand_id
1 'polypeptide(L)'
;MNKEIKHLYQELSPANKVQLQLDFKKSPKMLSYIQALEEIEYVSTLKAIQVIYSDASHNIESTTLINRFYKLRRTLHIHLLQLLKNTLKSSTDEETELKFLQLLLLKNEHAYVLDRAKKLEQKCWEDNLFELLPELIHVIISAIHFHQSSNTDEIATYIEKLDTANDLLHTLNKFKNYVNTFRLKLINPSSYDDFITHYTYVINKMRRKASTLNKHKRFSLIYHYIGFAIGSQMQTLVQKTGNVLTRHLNQLEKILSEYPNMPIISHIPNHRLRTIDILLLKQAVYWYQKGSMKKSYQCILKTEQFTQENKTLYITRSGNDFHNIIICCWAANEYEAIFKYTKELKEHQQSNLSTKKETPYFIYELLAYIGLYPKKKHPAPLQLIELTNQFLKDSDENSIWAYETIGTFTMVYGYFEQSRSYLEYPPFVKSHKSIPNNIPTIELLDLLESNDKHKLHKFILRIRKTKEKSKSRSQISHFNELETLTKLFL
;
A
#
# COMPACT_ATOMS: atom_id res chain seq x y z
N MET A 1 -10.21 -31.74 29.44
CA MET A 1 -10.40 -32.49 28.18
C MET A 1 -11.85 -32.81 27.76
N ASN A 2 -12.63 -33.77 28.32
CA ASN A 2 -14.01 -33.98 27.81
C ASN A 2 -14.96 -32.78 28.06
N LYS A 3 -14.92 -32.17 29.25
CA LYS A 3 -15.65 -30.91 29.56
C LYS A 3 -15.25 -29.77 28.63
N GLU A 4 -13.98 -29.74 28.30
CA GLU A 4 -13.32 -28.70 27.51
C GLU A 4 -13.66 -28.82 26.03
N ILE A 5 -13.65 -30.02 25.46
CA ILE A 5 -14.13 -30.28 24.09
C ILE A 5 -15.60 -29.90 23.95
N LYS A 6 -16.40 -30.20 24.99
CA LYS A 6 -17.80 -29.78 25.01
C LYS A 6 -17.94 -28.26 25.01
N HIS A 7 -17.17 -27.57 25.86
CA HIS A 7 -17.15 -26.12 25.87
C HIS A 7 -16.73 -25.55 24.50
N LEU A 8 -15.68 -26.07 23.88
CA LEU A 8 -15.21 -25.61 22.56
C LEU A 8 -16.26 -25.86 21.47
N TYR A 9 -17.00 -26.97 21.55
CA TYR A 9 -18.11 -27.26 20.65
C TYR A 9 -19.27 -26.27 20.81
N GLN A 10 -19.58 -25.86 22.04
CA GLN A 10 -20.66 -24.90 22.33
C GLN A 10 -20.40 -23.51 21.74
N GLU A 11 -19.13 -23.09 21.68
CA GLU A 11 -18.69 -21.81 21.09
C GLU A 11 -18.79 -21.74 19.56
N LEU A 12 -19.03 -22.86 18.87
CA LEU A 12 -19.18 -22.85 17.42
C LEU A 12 -20.49 -22.20 16.99
N SER A 13 -20.43 -21.38 15.94
CA SER A 13 -21.62 -20.89 15.25
C SER A 13 -22.43 -22.06 14.64
N PRO A 14 -23.75 -21.89 14.40
CA PRO A 14 -24.56 -22.93 13.75
C PRO A 14 -23.97 -23.41 12.42
N ALA A 15 -23.42 -22.50 11.61
CA ALA A 15 -22.76 -22.83 10.36
C ALA A 15 -21.50 -23.69 10.57
N ASN A 16 -20.68 -23.39 11.58
CA ASN A 16 -19.48 -24.17 11.89
C ASN A 16 -19.81 -25.55 12.47
N LYS A 17 -20.93 -25.71 13.19
CA LYS A 17 -21.42 -27.01 13.66
C LYS A 17 -21.85 -27.91 12.51
N VAL A 18 -22.56 -27.35 11.52
CA VAL A 18 -22.91 -28.06 10.28
C VAL A 18 -21.65 -28.46 9.51
N GLN A 19 -20.67 -27.56 9.38
CA GLN A 19 -19.41 -27.85 8.70
C GLN A 19 -18.62 -28.97 9.42
N LEU A 20 -18.60 -28.96 10.76
CA LEU A 20 -17.96 -30.02 11.56
C LEU A 20 -18.55 -31.41 11.27
N GLN A 21 -19.89 -31.51 11.17
CA GLN A 21 -20.55 -32.78 10.83
C GLN A 21 -20.20 -33.24 9.41
N LEU A 22 -20.05 -32.30 8.46
CA LEU A 22 -19.64 -32.61 7.09
C LEU A 22 -18.18 -33.08 7.02
N ASP A 23 -17.26 -32.40 7.71
CA ASP A 23 -15.83 -32.72 7.73
C ASP A 23 -15.57 -34.13 8.25
N PHE A 24 -16.35 -34.58 9.25
CA PHE A 24 -16.23 -35.90 9.85
C PHE A 24 -17.23 -36.93 9.32
N LYS A 25 -17.90 -36.67 8.19
CA LYS A 25 -18.92 -37.58 7.59
C LYS A 25 -18.41 -39.01 7.37
N LYS A 26 -17.11 -39.17 7.09
CA LYS A 26 -16.45 -40.47 6.87
C LYS A 26 -15.97 -41.17 8.14
N SER A 27 -16.16 -40.57 9.32
CA SER A 27 -15.74 -41.12 10.61
C SER A 27 -16.94 -41.33 11.54
N PRO A 28 -17.62 -42.49 11.46
CA PRO A 28 -18.83 -42.75 12.24
C PRO A 28 -18.65 -42.56 13.75
N LYS A 29 -17.51 -43.01 14.29
CA LYS A 29 -17.18 -42.88 15.72
C LYS A 29 -16.92 -41.42 16.14
N MET A 30 -16.47 -40.56 15.22
CA MET A 30 -16.35 -39.12 15.49
C MET A 30 -17.72 -38.45 15.50
N LEU A 31 -18.61 -38.82 14.58
CA LEU A 31 -19.99 -38.31 14.55
C LEU A 31 -20.75 -38.70 15.82
N SER A 32 -20.62 -39.95 16.27
CA SER A 32 -21.20 -40.39 17.56
C SER A 32 -20.63 -39.59 18.73
N TYR A 33 -19.36 -39.20 18.67
CA TYR A 33 -18.78 -38.34 19.70
C TYR A 33 -19.35 -36.92 19.64
N ILE A 34 -19.50 -36.33 18.45
CA ILE A 34 -20.09 -34.99 18.26
C ILE A 34 -21.55 -34.97 18.74
N GLN A 35 -22.35 -35.98 18.39
CA GLN A 35 -23.73 -36.15 18.87
C GLN A 35 -23.78 -36.27 20.40
N ALA A 36 -22.88 -37.06 21.00
CA ALA A 36 -22.80 -37.18 22.44
C ALA A 36 -22.45 -35.84 23.16
N LEU A 37 -21.78 -34.90 22.47
CA LEU A 37 -21.50 -33.56 22.99
C LEU A 37 -22.72 -32.63 22.92
N GLU A 38 -23.65 -32.86 21.98
CA GLU A 38 -24.93 -32.16 21.86
C GLU A 38 -25.93 -32.58 22.94
N GLU A 39 -26.02 -33.88 23.21
CA GLU A 39 -27.11 -34.46 24.02
C GLU A 39 -26.82 -34.50 25.53
N ILE A 40 -25.55 -34.57 25.97
CA ILE A 40 -25.23 -34.93 27.37
C ILE A 40 -24.54 -33.78 28.10
N GLU A 41 -25.08 -33.36 29.25
CA GLU A 41 -24.55 -32.26 30.08
C GLU A 41 -23.08 -32.49 30.53
N TYR A 42 -22.72 -33.72 30.90
CA TYR A 42 -21.37 -34.11 31.28
C TYR A 42 -21.02 -35.56 30.87
N VAL A 43 -19.91 -35.74 30.14
CA VAL A 43 -19.46 -37.06 29.68
C VAL A 43 -18.12 -37.45 30.34
N SER A 44 -18.18 -38.27 31.38
CA SER A 44 -16.98 -38.97 31.89
C SER A 44 -16.35 -39.84 30.80
N THR A 45 -15.03 -40.02 30.79
CA THR A 45 -14.31 -40.82 29.77
C THR A 45 -14.93 -42.20 29.55
N LEU A 46 -15.33 -42.90 30.63
CA LEU A 46 -15.93 -44.24 30.55
C LEU A 46 -17.32 -44.22 29.89
N LYS A 47 -18.17 -43.24 30.26
CA LYS A 47 -19.47 -43.05 29.59
C LYS A 47 -19.32 -42.67 28.11
N ALA A 48 -18.32 -41.85 27.77
CA ALA A 48 -18.02 -41.49 26.38
C ALA A 48 -17.67 -42.73 25.56
N ILE A 49 -16.81 -43.59 26.12
CA ILE A 49 -16.39 -44.82 25.47
C ILE A 49 -17.57 -45.77 25.27
N GLN A 50 -18.46 -45.91 26.26
CA GLN A 50 -19.67 -46.73 26.15
C GLN A 50 -20.62 -46.24 25.06
N VAL A 51 -20.82 -44.92 24.94
CA VAL A 51 -21.70 -44.33 23.91
C VAL A 51 -21.09 -44.43 22.51
N ILE A 52 -19.78 -44.18 22.37
CA ILE A 52 -19.10 -44.14 21.07
C ILE A 52 -18.80 -45.56 20.57
N TYR A 53 -18.43 -46.48 21.46
CA TYR A 53 -17.98 -47.83 21.13
C TYR A 53 -18.95 -48.92 21.63
N SER A 54 -20.24 -48.62 21.77
CA SER A 54 -21.31 -49.55 22.20
C SER A 54 -21.23 -50.93 21.52
N ASP A 55 -20.92 -50.95 20.22
CA ASP A 55 -20.90 -52.18 19.41
C ASP A 55 -19.59 -52.97 19.55
N ALA A 56 -18.55 -52.34 20.10
CA ALA A 56 -17.19 -52.89 20.21
C ALA A 56 -16.77 -53.16 21.67
N SER A 57 -17.56 -52.71 22.66
CA SER A 57 -17.26 -52.83 24.08
C SER A 57 -17.27 -54.26 24.62
N HIS A 58 -17.85 -55.21 23.89
CA HIS A 58 -17.90 -56.62 24.29
C HIS A 58 -16.74 -57.47 23.75
N ASN A 59 -16.05 -57.00 22.70
CA ASN A 59 -15.06 -57.79 21.94
C ASN A 59 -13.63 -57.23 21.98
N ILE A 60 -13.41 -56.06 22.62
CA ILE A 60 -12.12 -55.37 22.64
C ILE A 60 -11.77 -55.00 24.08
N GLU A 61 -10.52 -55.24 24.47
CA GLU A 61 -10.02 -54.86 25.79
C GLU A 61 -10.19 -53.37 26.09
N SER A 62 -10.60 -53.07 27.32
CA SER A 62 -10.92 -51.72 27.80
C SER A 62 -9.75 -50.73 27.63
N THR A 63 -8.51 -51.17 27.87
CA THR A 63 -7.28 -50.38 27.69
C THR A 63 -7.09 -49.91 26.25
N THR A 64 -7.42 -50.78 25.28
CA THR A 64 -7.35 -50.46 23.84
C THR A 64 -8.42 -49.45 23.43
N LEU A 65 -9.64 -49.58 23.96
CA LEU A 65 -10.73 -48.64 23.70
C LEU A 65 -10.43 -47.25 24.30
N ILE A 66 -9.85 -47.20 25.49
CA ILE A 66 -9.39 -45.96 26.13
C ILE A 66 -8.33 -45.25 25.26
N ASN A 67 -7.33 -45.96 24.76
CA ASN A 67 -6.30 -45.39 23.89
C ASN A 67 -6.86 -44.89 22.54
N ARG A 68 -7.80 -45.63 21.95
CA ARG A 68 -8.50 -45.21 20.71
C ARG A 68 -9.35 -43.96 20.95
N PHE A 69 -10.07 -43.91 22.07
CA PHE A 69 -10.83 -42.74 22.47
C PHE A 69 -9.92 -41.54 22.72
N TYR A 70 -8.75 -41.69 23.35
CA TYR A 70 -7.81 -40.59 23.52
C TYR A 70 -7.33 -39.98 22.20
N LYS A 71 -7.06 -40.82 21.18
CA LYS A 71 -6.72 -40.35 19.83
C LYS A 71 -7.89 -39.60 19.20
N LEU A 72 -9.09 -40.19 19.23
CA LEU A 72 -10.32 -39.59 18.69
C LEU A 72 -10.61 -38.24 19.35
N ARG A 73 -10.48 -38.20 20.67
CA ARG A 73 -10.66 -37.01 21.51
C ARG A 73 -9.67 -35.90 21.15
N ARG A 74 -8.39 -36.24 20.97
CA ARG A 74 -7.35 -35.28 20.56
C ARG A 74 -7.61 -34.75 19.15
N THR A 75 -8.03 -35.60 18.22
CA THR A 75 -8.37 -35.19 16.85
C THR A 75 -9.53 -34.20 16.83
N LEU A 76 -10.63 -34.50 17.54
CA LEU A 76 -11.78 -33.58 17.61
C LEU A 76 -11.38 -32.26 18.27
N HIS A 77 -10.62 -32.34 19.36
CA HIS A 77 -10.13 -31.16 20.08
C HIS A 77 -9.37 -30.21 19.16
N ILE A 78 -8.39 -30.72 18.41
CA ILE A 78 -7.58 -29.92 17.47
C ILE A 78 -8.45 -29.32 16.36
N HIS A 79 -9.43 -30.06 15.85
CA HIS A 79 -10.30 -29.59 14.76
C HIS A 79 -11.24 -28.47 15.21
N LEU A 80 -11.87 -28.62 16.39
CA LEU A 80 -12.71 -27.57 16.99
C LEU A 80 -11.94 -26.27 17.19
N LEU A 81 -10.72 -26.39 17.67
CA LEU A 81 -9.80 -25.28 17.85
C LEU A 81 -9.43 -24.58 16.53
N GLN A 82 -9.22 -25.34 15.44
CA GLN A 82 -8.97 -24.78 14.10
C GLN A 82 -10.18 -24.05 13.52
N LEU A 83 -11.40 -24.54 13.76
CA LEU A 83 -12.62 -23.86 13.31
C LEU A 83 -12.82 -22.51 14.01
N LEU A 84 -12.43 -22.41 15.29
CA LEU A 84 -12.45 -21.15 16.03
C LEU A 84 -11.41 -20.13 15.50
N LYS A 85 -10.27 -20.61 14.98
CA LYS A 85 -9.21 -19.80 14.36
C LYS A 85 -9.68 -19.03 13.11
N ASN A 86 -10.67 -19.52 12.36
CA ASN A 86 -11.07 -18.99 11.05
C ASN A 86 -12.07 -17.81 11.07
N THR A 87 -12.26 -17.15 12.21
CA THR A 87 -13.28 -16.10 12.38
C THR A 87 -12.81 -14.68 12.04
N LEU A 88 -11.52 -14.46 11.73
CA LEU A 88 -10.92 -13.14 11.55
C LEU A 88 -10.43 -12.90 10.12
N LYS A 89 -11.31 -12.43 9.24
CA LYS A 89 -11.01 -12.18 7.80
C LYS A 89 -10.01 -11.03 7.53
N SER A 90 -9.57 -10.28 8.53
CA SER A 90 -8.70 -9.11 8.38
C SER A 90 -7.31 -9.22 9.00
N SER A 91 -6.99 -10.34 9.65
CA SER A 91 -5.70 -10.55 10.34
C SER A 91 -4.71 -11.34 9.49
N THR A 92 -3.40 -11.19 9.77
CA THR A 92 -2.38 -12.06 9.16
C THR A 92 -2.43 -13.46 9.78
N ASP A 93 -1.76 -14.44 9.16
CA ASP A 93 -1.67 -15.80 9.70
C ASP A 93 -1.04 -15.82 11.10
N GLU A 94 -0.02 -14.98 11.33
CA GLU A 94 0.67 -14.84 12.62
C GLU A 94 -0.22 -14.17 13.67
N GLU A 95 -0.96 -13.11 13.33
CA GLU A 95 -1.92 -12.48 14.25
C GLU A 95 -3.05 -13.44 14.63
N THR A 96 -3.54 -14.19 13.63
CA THR A 96 -4.60 -15.17 13.83
C THR A 96 -4.11 -16.33 14.71
N GLU A 97 -2.86 -16.75 14.53
CA GLU A 97 -2.21 -17.73 15.39
C GLU A 97 -2.02 -17.20 16.82
N LEU A 98 -1.55 -15.96 17.01
CA LEU A 98 -1.38 -15.36 18.33
C LEU A 98 -2.71 -15.30 19.10
N LYS A 99 -3.77 -14.81 18.47
CA LYS A 99 -5.12 -14.79 19.07
C LYS A 99 -5.61 -16.19 19.41
N PHE A 100 -5.32 -17.16 18.56
CA PHE A 100 -5.64 -18.55 18.83
C PHE A 100 -4.86 -19.11 20.04
N LEU A 101 -3.58 -18.78 20.20
CA LEU A 101 -2.78 -19.15 21.37
C LEU A 101 -3.29 -18.50 22.67
N GLN A 102 -3.78 -17.26 22.60
CA GLN A 102 -4.41 -16.59 23.74
C GLN A 102 -5.69 -17.30 24.17
N LEU A 103 -6.53 -17.71 23.21
CA LEU A 103 -7.73 -18.49 23.50
C LEU A 103 -7.37 -19.82 24.18
N LEU A 104 -6.34 -20.52 23.68
CA LEU A 104 -5.86 -21.77 24.28
C LEU A 104 -5.31 -21.57 25.70
N LEU A 105 -4.63 -20.46 25.95
CA LEU A 105 -4.12 -20.11 27.28
C LEU A 105 -5.28 -19.96 28.26
N LEU A 106 -6.36 -19.28 27.87
CA LEU A 106 -7.58 -19.15 28.68
C LEU A 106 -8.30 -20.49 28.91
N LYS A 107 -8.07 -21.49 28.07
CA LYS A 107 -8.62 -22.85 28.22
C LYS A 107 -7.72 -23.81 29.00
N ASN A 108 -6.57 -23.33 29.49
CA ASN A 108 -5.57 -24.10 30.25
C ASN A 108 -4.77 -25.13 29.43
N GLU A 109 -4.68 -24.95 28.11
CA GLU A 109 -3.92 -25.83 27.20
C GLU A 109 -2.42 -25.43 27.13
N HIS A 110 -1.81 -25.21 28.30
CA HIS A 110 -0.51 -24.52 28.43
C HIS A 110 0.66 -25.23 27.72
N ALA A 111 0.72 -26.56 27.76
CA ALA A 111 1.77 -27.34 27.09
C ALA A 111 1.73 -27.18 25.56
N TYR A 112 0.51 -27.18 25.00
CA TYR A 112 0.28 -27.02 23.56
C TYR A 112 0.52 -25.58 23.11
N VAL A 113 0.13 -24.60 23.94
CA VAL A 113 0.47 -23.19 23.74
C VAL A 113 1.98 -23.00 23.65
N LEU A 114 2.75 -23.58 24.59
CA LEU A 114 4.19 -23.38 24.66
C LEU A 114 4.93 -23.86 23.40
N ASP A 115 4.62 -25.07 22.90
CA ASP A 115 5.23 -25.61 21.67
C ASP A 115 4.97 -24.72 20.45
N ARG A 116 3.72 -24.26 20.29
CA ARG A 116 3.32 -23.45 19.14
C ARG A 116 3.79 -22.01 19.24
N ALA A 117 3.76 -21.43 20.44
CA ALA A 117 4.19 -20.06 20.69
C ALA A 117 5.70 -19.90 20.44
N LYS A 118 6.53 -20.87 20.83
CA LYS A 118 7.98 -20.86 20.53
C LYS A 118 8.27 -20.92 19.02
N LYS A 119 7.51 -21.70 18.25
CA LYS A 119 7.61 -21.74 16.78
C LYS A 119 7.23 -20.40 16.16
N LEU A 120 6.16 -19.79 16.65
CA LEU A 120 5.74 -18.47 16.20
C LEU A 120 6.76 -17.39 16.58
N GLU A 121 7.38 -17.49 17.76
CA GLU A 121 8.40 -16.56 18.25
C GLU A 121 9.61 -16.55 17.31
N GLN A 122 10.12 -17.73 16.97
CA GLN A 122 11.22 -17.89 16.02
C GLN A 122 10.90 -17.20 14.69
N LYS A 123 9.72 -17.46 14.11
CA LYS A 123 9.28 -16.82 12.89
C LYS A 123 9.20 -15.29 13.03
N CYS A 124 8.67 -14.80 14.15
CA CYS A 124 8.57 -13.35 14.40
C CYS A 124 9.95 -12.69 14.50
N TRP A 125 10.95 -13.36 15.05
CA TRP A 125 12.33 -12.85 15.08
C TRP A 125 12.98 -12.87 13.69
N GLU A 126 12.81 -13.97 12.93
CA GLU A 126 13.35 -14.11 11.57
C GLU A 126 12.77 -13.05 10.61
N ASP A 127 11.44 -12.86 10.65
CA ASP A 127 10.73 -11.91 9.80
C ASP A 127 10.68 -10.48 10.38
N ASN A 128 11.28 -10.24 11.56
CA ASN A 128 11.27 -8.97 12.29
C ASN A 128 9.85 -8.41 12.54
N LEU A 129 8.92 -9.26 12.99
CA LEU A 129 7.52 -8.92 13.32
C LEU A 129 7.39 -8.31 14.71
N PHE A 130 8.04 -7.16 14.93
CA PHE A 130 8.12 -6.50 16.24
C PHE A 130 6.76 -6.12 16.85
N GLU A 131 5.72 -5.96 16.03
CA GLU A 131 4.36 -5.71 16.52
C GLU A 131 3.77 -6.86 17.33
N LEU A 132 4.17 -8.11 17.05
CA LEU A 132 3.59 -9.30 17.68
C LEU A 132 4.42 -9.81 18.87
N LEU A 133 5.72 -9.53 18.87
CA LEU A 133 6.67 -10.13 19.83
C LEU A 133 6.32 -9.88 21.30
N PRO A 134 5.97 -8.65 21.76
CA PRO A 134 5.70 -8.43 23.18
C PRO A 134 4.54 -9.29 23.69
N GLU A 135 3.42 -9.29 22.97
CA GLU A 135 2.23 -10.04 23.33
C GLU A 135 2.45 -11.56 23.25
N LEU A 136 3.17 -12.03 22.23
CA LEU A 136 3.55 -13.43 22.10
C LEU A 136 4.48 -13.90 23.24
N ILE A 137 5.46 -13.09 23.62
CA ILE A 137 6.37 -13.41 24.72
C ILE A 137 5.60 -13.45 26.05
N HIS A 138 4.65 -12.53 26.28
CA HIS A 138 3.76 -12.61 27.44
C HIS A 138 2.96 -13.93 27.49
N VAL A 139 2.46 -14.41 26.35
CA VAL A 139 1.78 -15.70 26.25
C VAL A 139 2.73 -16.85 26.61
N ILE A 140 3.98 -16.80 26.15
CA ILE A 140 5.00 -17.81 26.48
C ILE A 140 5.31 -17.81 27.98
N ILE A 141 5.59 -16.65 28.58
CA ILE A 141 5.86 -16.49 30.01
C ILE A 141 4.71 -17.08 30.83
N SER A 142 3.47 -16.72 30.47
CA SER A 142 2.27 -17.22 31.14
C SER A 142 2.15 -18.74 31.02
N ALA A 143 2.36 -19.29 29.82
CA ALA A 143 2.31 -20.74 29.60
C ALA A 143 3.39 -21.49 30.39
N ILE A 144 4.62 -20.97 30.48
CA ILE A 144 5.69 -21.56 31.30
C ILE A 144 5.29 -21.49 32.78
N HIS A 145 4.82 -20.34 33.26
CA HIS A 145 4.41 -20.17 34.65
C HIS A 145 3.33 -21.18 35.08
N PHE A 146 2.33 -21.44 34.24
CA PHE A 146 1.25 -22.39 34.55
C PHE A 146 1.61 -23.86 34.30
N HIS A 147 2.45 -24.16 33.30
CA HIS A 147 2.80 -25.55 32.96
C HIS A 147 4.04 -26.07 33.69
N GLN A 148 4.99 -25.19 33.99
CA GLN A 148 6.34 -25.47 34.47
C GLN A 148 6.75 -24.41 35.51
N SER A 149 5.95 -24.23 36.55
CA SER A 149 6.11 -23.14 37.54
C SER A 149 7.48 -23.08 38.23
N SER A 150 8.21 -24.20 38.31
CA SER A 150 9.57 -24.28 38.85
C SER A 150 10.67 -23.84 37.89
N ASN A 151 10.36 -23.58 36.62
CA ASN A 151 11.32 -23.20 35.58
C ASN A 151 11.56 -21.67 35.58
N THR A 152 12.08 -21.16 36.69
CA THR A 152 12.29 -19.72 36.92
C THR A 152 13.33 -19.12 35.98
N ASP A 153 14.34 -19.90 35.59
CA ASP A 153 15.45 -19.44 34.73
C ASP A 153 14.97 -19.16 33.30
N GLU A 154 14.11 -20.01 32.77
CA GLU A 154 13.52 -19.79 31.44
C GLU A 154 12.56 -18.59 31.46
N ILE A 155 11.78 -18.42 32.54
CA ILE A 155 10.93 -17.24 32.73
C ILE A 155 11.78 -15.96 32.73
N ALA A 156 12.89 -15.93 33.50
CA ALA A 156 13.80 -14.79 33.54
C ALA A 156 14.38 -14.46 32.15
N THR A 157 14.79 -15.50 31.40
CA THR A 157 15.28 -15.34 30.02
C THR A 157 14.22 -14.71 29.10
N TYR A 158 12.96 -15.11 29.24
CA TYR A 158 11.87 -14.53 28.46
C TYR A 158 11.49 -13.11 28.89
N ILE A 159 11.71 -12.73 30.16
CA ILE A 159 11.56 -11.35 30.61
C ILE A 159 12.58 -10.44 29.91
N GLU A 160 13.85 -10.84 29.81
CA GLU A 160 14.86 -10.06 29.07
C GLU A 160 14.54 -9.94 27.57
N LYS A 161 14.01 -11.01 26.97
CA LYS A 161 13.51 -10.98 25.59
C LYS A 161 12.33 -10.02 25.43
N LEU A 162 11.44 -9.96 26.41
CA LEU A 162 10.29 -9.05 26.41
C LEU A 162 10.74 -7.59 26.44
N ASP A 163 11.72 -7.26 27.28
CA ASP A 163 12.31 -5.91 27.33
C ASP A 163 12.89 -5.52 25.97
N THR A 164 13.64 -6.44 25.35
CA THR A 164 14.17 -6.25 24.00
C THR A 164 13.06 -6.04 22.97
N ALA A 165 12.00 -6.85 23.01
CA ALA A 165 10.86 -6.73 22.09
C ALA A 165 10.14 -5.38 22.24
N ASN A 166 9.96 -4.90 23.48
CA ASN A 166 9.36 -3.60 23.76
C ASN A 166 10.20 -2.44 23.22
N ASP A 167 11.52 -2.48 23.38
CA ASP A 167 12.44 -1.47 22.85
C ASP A 167 12.42 -1.41 21.32
N LEU A 168 12.34 -2.57 20.65
CA LEU A 168 12.23 -2.66 19.20
C LEU A 168 10.88 -2.14 18.71
N LEU A 169 9.78 -2.48 19.39
CA LEU A 169 8.45 -1.97 19.06
C LEU A 169 8.38 -0.45 19.25
N HIS A 170 8.93 0.08 20.35
CA HIS A 170 9.03 1.52 20.58
C HIS A 170 9.80 2.21 19.45
N THR A 171 10.94 1.64 19.06
CA THR A 171 11.74 2.16 17.95
C THR A 171 10.99 2.10 16.62
N LEU A 172 10.25 1.02 16.35
CA LEU A 172 9.44 0.88 15.15
C LEU A 172 8.33 1.94 15.11
N ASN A 173 7.66 2.20 16.22
CA ASN A 173 6.65 3.25 16.32
C ASN A 173 7.25 4.64 16.09
N LYS A 174 8.48 4.88 16.56
CA LYS A 174 9.21 6.12 16.25
C LYS A 174 9.50 6.27 14.75
N PHE A 175 9.86 5.18 14.05
CA PHE A 175 10.00 5.19 12.60
C PHE A 175 8.66 5.47 11.90
N LYS A 176 7.57 4.80 12.32
CA LYS A 176 6.21 5.06 11.80
C LYS A 176 5.81 6.53 11.97
N ASN A 177 6.11 7.14 13.12
CA ASN A 177 5.85 8.55 13.37
C ASN A 177 6.64 9.46 12.43
N TYR A 178 7.93 9.18 12.21
CA TYR A 178 8.70 9.90 11.20
C TYR A 178 8.08 9.83 9.81
N VAL A 179 7.61 8.65 9.39
CA VAL A 179 6.89 8.49 8.12
C VAL A 179 5.64 9.34 8.07
N ASN A 180 4.85 9.34 9.15
CA ASN A 180 3.63 10.15 9.23
C ASN A 180 3.89 11.66 9.15
N THR A 181 5.04 12.15 9.63
CA THR A 181 5.38 13.57 9.47
C THR A 181 5.48 14.02 8.02
N PHE A 182 5.85 13.12 7.09
CA PHE A 182 5.85 13.44 5.66
C PHE A 182 4.44 13.56 5.07
N ARG A 183 3.46 12.83 5.62
CA ARG A 183 2.06 12.91 5.19
C ARG A 183 1.41 14.23 5.62
N LEU A 184 1.82 14.74 6.78
CA LEU A 184 1.29 15.98 7.35
C LEU A 184 1.87 17.23 6.70
N LYS A 185 3.07 17.14 6.11
CA LYS A 185 3.64 18.24 5.34
C LYS A 185 3.15 18.17 3.89
N LEU A 186 2.31 19.13 3.52
CA LEU A 186 1.98 19.35 2.12
C LEU A 186 3.24 19.78 1.36
N ILE A 187 3.51 19.14 0.23
CA ILE A 187 4.52 19.63 -0.72
C ILE A 187 3.81 20.69 -1.54
N ASN A 188 3.97 21.96 -1.18
CA ASN A 188 3.60 23.08 -2.05
C ASN A 188 4.86 23.89 -2.41
N PRO A 189 4.82 24.71 -3.47
CA PRO A 189 5.97 25.48 -3.91
C PRO A 189 6.52 26.45 -2.84
N SER A 190 5.65 26.95 -1.95
CA SER A 190 6.03 27.88 -0.87
C SER A 190 6.72 27.20 0.31
N SER A 191 6.53 25.89 0.53
CA SER A 191 7.15 25.11 1.61
C SER A 191 8.17 24.08 1.11
N TYR A 192 8.61 24.19 -0.15
CA TYR A 192 9.41 23.16 -0.79
C TYR A 192 10.79 22.98 -0.14
N ASP A 193 11.46 24.08 0.21
CA ASP A 193 12.77 24.05 0.90
C ASP A 193 12.65 23.56 2.36
N ASP A 194 11.56 23.90 3.05
CA ASP A 194 11.24 23.38 4.39
C ASP A 194 11.00 21.87 4.35
N PHE A 195 10.39 21.37 3.27
CA PHE A 195 10.16 19.94 3.08
C PHE A 195 11.48 19.19 2.82
N ILE A 196 12.37 19.75 2.01
CA ILE A 196 13.72 19.19 1.79
C ILE A 196 14.51 19.14 3.11
N THR A 197 14.50 20.24 3.87
CA THR A 197 15.19 20.33 5.17
C THR A 197 14.66 19.28 6.15
N HIS A 198 13.33 19.13 6.19
CA HIS A 198 12.66 18.09 7.00
C HIS A 198 13.03 16.67 6.57
N TYR A 199 13.04 16.41 5.26
CA TYR A 199 13.48 15.13 4.70
C TYR A 199 14.90 14.80 5.13
N THR A 200 15.85 15.71 4.94
CA THR A 200 17.25 15.49 5.32
C THR A 200 17.38 15.23 6.82
N TYR A 201 16.65 15.97 7.65
CA TYR A 201 16.64 15.77 9.10
C TYR A 201 16.12 14.38 9.50
N VAL A 202 14.96 13.98 8.98
CA VAL A 202 14.33 12.69 9.30
C VAL A 202 15.18 11.52 8.80
N ILE A 203 15.66 11.57 7.55
CA ILE A 203 16.49 10.51 6.96
C ILE A 203 17.79 10.33 7.73
N ASN A 204 18.42 11.42 8.19
CA ASN A 204 19.62 11.33 9.04
C ASN A 204 19.34 10.67 10.40
N LYS A 205 18.20 10.99 11.04
CA LYS A 205 17.77 10.34 12.28
C LYS A 205 17.52 8.85 12.09
N MET A 206 16.81 8.47 11.02
CA MET A 206 16.54 7.08 10.68
C MET A 206 17.83 6.32 10.38
N ARG A 207 18.75 6.92 9.61
CA ARG A 207 20.06 6.33 9.29
C ARG A 207 20.85 5.96 10.55
N ARG A 208 21.01 6.92 11.48
CA ARG A 208 21.77 6.71 12.73
C ARG A 208 21.18 5.58 13.58
N LYS A 209 19.85 5.53 13.71
CA LYS A 209 19.19 4.49 14.49
C LYS A 209 19.22 3.13 13.79
N ALA A 210 19.05 3.09 12.47
CA ALA A 210 19.17 1.86 11.68
C ALA A 210 20.58 1.27 11.74
N SER A 211 21.64 2.10 11.72
CA SER A 211 23.02 1.61 11.86
C SER A 211 23.30 0.99 13.23
N THR A 212 22.70 1.52 14.30
CA THR A 212 22.84 0.92 15.65
C THR A 212 22.08 -0.39 15.82
N LEU A 213 21.07 -0.64 14.96
CA LEU A 213 20.21 -1.82 14.99
C LEU A 213 20.47 -2.74 13.78
N ASN A 214 21.73 -2.85 13.35
CA ASN A 214 22.13 -3.56 12.14
C ASN A 214 21.75 -5.06 12.08
N LYS A 215 21.56 -5.69 13.25
CA LYS A 215 21.06 -7.07 13.40
C LYS A 215 19.58 -7.19 12.99
N HIS A 216 18.81 -6.12 13.14
CA HIS A 216 17.39 -6.05 12.83
C HIS A 216 17.17 -5.32 11.49
N LYS A 217 17.31 -6.07 10.39
CA LYS A 217 17.31 -5.51 9.02
C LYS A 217 16.08 -4.69 8.65
N ARG A 218 14.94 -4.88 9.32
CA ARG A 218 13.72 -4.10 9.09
C ARG A 218 13.91 -2.60 9.26
N PHE A 219 14.74 -2.14 10.20
CA PHE A 219 15.01 -0.70 10.33
C PHE A 219 15.80 -0.13 9.14
N SER A 220 16.77 -0.90 8.62
CA SER A 220 17.48 -0.56 7.39
C SER A 220 16.54 -0.56 6.19
N LEU A 221 15.63 -1.54 6.13
CA LEU A 221 14.60 -1.64 5.10
C LEU A 221 13.70 -0.40 5.07
N ILE A 222 13.15 0.01 6.22
CA ILE A 222 12.32 1.22 6.33
C ILE A 222 13.13 2.47 5.95
N TYR A 223 14.37 2.59 6.44
CA TYR A 223 15.24 3.71 6.09
C TYR A 223 15.46 3.86 4.58
N HIS A 224 15.80 2.76 3.90
CA HIS A 224 16.02 2.79 2.45
C HIS A 224 14.74 3.02 1.67
N TYR A 225 13.64 2.39 2.09
CA TYR A 225 12.32 2.60 1.50
C TYR A 225 11.89 4.07 1.58
N ILE A 226 11.94 4.68 2.77
CA ILE A 226 11.51 6.07 2.95
C ILE A 226 12.46 7.06 2.28
N GLY A 227 13.77 6.81 2.36
CA GLY A 227 14.77 7.60 1.64
C GLY A 227 14.50 7.63 0.13
N PHE A 228 14.19 6.48 -0.47
CA PHE A 228 13.85 6.43 -1.88
C PHE A 228 12.46 6.99 -2.18
N ALA A 229 11.41 6.48 -1.53
CA ALA A 229 10.01 6.75 -1.86
C ALA A 229 9.59 8.22 -1.65
N ILE A 230 10.17 8.91 -0.67
CA ILE A 230 9.94 10.34 -0.44
C ILE A 230 10.93 11.16 -1.27
N GLY A 231 12.21 10.76 -1.30
CA GLY A 231 13.26 11.43 -2.07
C GLY A 231 12.97 11.51 -3.56
N SER A 232 12.37 10.46 -4.15
CA SER A 232 12.03 10.38 -5.56
C SER A 232 10.90 11.31 -6.00
N GLN A 233 10.17 11.91 -5.06
CA GLN A 233 9.10 12.87 -5.34
C GLN A 233 9.63 14.30 -5.42
N MET A 234 10.88 14.55 -5.00
CA MET A 234 11.48 15.89 -4.97
C MET A 234 12.50 16.06 -6.10
N GLN A 235 12.11 16.78 -7.16
CA GLN A 235 12.96 17.05 -8.32
C GLN A 235 14.36 17.58 -7.93
N THR A 236 14.44 18.54 -7.00
CA THR A 236 15.73 19.10 -6.57
C THR A 236 16.63 18.04 -5.94
N LEU A 237 16.07 17.08 -5.18
CA LEU A 237 16.83 15.97 -4.62
C LEU A 237 17.22 14.96 -5.69
N VAL A 238 16.34 14.64 -6.64
CA VAL A 238 16.67 13.74 -7.75
C VAL A 238 17.82 14.29 -8.58
N GLN A 239 17.83 15.60 -8.86
CA GLN A 239 18.91 16.26 -9.61
C GLN A 239 20.22 16.31 -8.81
N LYS A 240 20.19 16.74 -7.54
CA LYS A 240 21.41 16.93 -6.73
C LYS A 240 21.97 15.62 -6.17
N THR A 241 21.11 14.66 -5.84
CA THR A 241 21.46 13.45 -5.05
C THR A 241 20.96 12.16 -5.67
N GLY A 242 20.73 12.11 -6.99
CA GLY A 242 20.23 10.92 -7.70
C GLY A 242 21.06 9.64 -7.47
N ASN A 243 22.38 9.76 -7.30
CA ASN A 243 23.24 8.62 -6.96
C ASN A 243 22.92 8.05 -5.56
N VAL A 244 22.59 8.91 -4.60
CA VAL A 244 22.18 8.51 -3.25
C VAL A 244 20.84 7.80 -3.30
N LEU A 245 19.87 8.33 -4.05
CA LEU A 245 18.56 7.69 -4.24
C LEU A 245 18.69 6.32 -4.91
N THR A 246 19.56 6.20 -5.92
CA THR A 246 19.85 4.92 -6.57
C THR A 246 20.46 3.92 -5.57
N ARG A 247 21.36 4.38 -4.69
CA ARG A 247 21.91 3.52 -3.63
C ARG A 247 20.83 3.07 -2.64
N HIS A 248 19.87 3.94 -2.29
CA HIS A 248 18.72 3.54 -1.49
C HIS A 248 17.88 2.47 -2.20
N LEU A 249 17.58 2.66 -3.49
CA LEU A 249 16.81 1.69 -4.26
C LEU A 249 17.52 0.33 -4.33
N ASN A 250 18.80 0.30 -4.69
CA ASN A 250 19.55 -0.95 -4.80
C ASN A 250 19.62 -1.70 -3.47
N GLN A 251 19.83 -0.98 -2.36
CA GLN A 251 19.88 -1.59 -1.04
C GLN A 251 18.50 -2.07 -0.57
N LEU A 252 17.44 -1.33 -0.91
CA LEU A 252 16.06 -1.75 -0.68
C LEU A 252 15.73 -3.05 -1.41
N GLU A 253 16.01 -3.12 -2.71
CA GLU A 253 15.77 -4.31 -3.54
C GLU A 253 16.58 -5.52 -3.03
N LYS A 254 17.84 -5.30 -2.64
CA LYS A 254 18.66 -6.33 -2.01
C LYS A 254 18.02 -6.88 -0.72
N ILE A 255 17.64 -6.01 0.21
CA ILE A 255 17.02 -6.46 1.47
C ILE A 255 15.69 -7.19 1.21
N LEU A 256 14.87 -6.69 0.27
CA LEU A 256 13.60 -7.34 -0.10
C LEU A 256 13.80 -8.72 -0.73
N SER A 257 14.90 -8.93 -1.46
CA SER A 257 15.25 -10.24 -2.00
C SER A 257 15.76 -11.21 -0.93
N GLU A 258 16.55 -10.71 0.03
CA GLU A 258 17.11 -11.52 1.13
C GLU A 258 16.04 -11.91 2.16
N TYR A 259 15.06 -11.02 2.41
CA TYR A 259 14.03 -11.20 3.43
C TYR A 259 12.62 -11.02 2.85
N PRO A 260 12.11 -12.01 2.10
CA PRO A 260 10.88 -11.88 1.31
C PRO A 260 9.59 -11.72 2.14
N ASN A 261 9.59 -12.12 3.41
CA ASN A 261 8.42 -12.08 4.30
C ASN A 261 8.47 -10.90 5.29
N MET A 262 9.54 -10.09 5.26
CA MET A 262 9.73 -8.98 6.18
C MET A 262 8.85 -7.79 5.79
N PRO A 263 7.92 -7.33 6.66
CA PRO A 263 7.16 -6.12 6.40
C PRO A 263 8.06 -4.89 6.42
N ILE A 264 7.81 -3.93 5.52
CA ILE A 264 8.51 -2.64 5.59
C ILE A 264 7.97 -1.85 6.79
N ILE A 265 6.82 -1.19 6.63
CA ILE A 265 6.29 -0.26 7.65
C ILE A 265 5.38 -0.99 8.63
N SER A 266 4.36 -1.69 8.13
CA SER A 266 3.34 -2.34 8.94
C SER A 266 3.18 -3.81 8.53
N HIS A 267 2.99 -4.67 9.52
CA HIS A 267 2.57 -6.06 9.30
C HIS A 267 1.06 -6.09 9.02
N ILE A 268 0.69 -6.21 7.75
CA ILE A 268 -0.71 -6.29 7.31
C ILE A 268 -0.86 -7.39 6.25
N PRO A 269 -2.08 -7.91 6.01
CA PRO A 269 -2.31 -8.86 4.93
C PRO A 269 -1.80 -8.32 3.60
N ASN A 270 -1.06 -9.17 2.88
CA ASN A 270 -0.46 -8.85 1.58
C ASN A 270 0.45 -7.61 1.57
N HIS A 271 1.06 -7.26 2.71
CA HIS A 271 1.96 -6.10 2.83
C HIS A 271 3.05 -6.08 1.74
N ARG A 272 3.60 -7.24 1.35
CA ARG A 272 4.61 -7.37 0.30
C ARG A 272 4.10 -6.88 -1.04
N LEU A 273 2.94 -7.39 -1.46
CA LEU A 273 2.42 -7.07 -2.78
C LEU A 273 2.07 -5.57 -2.88
N ARG A 274 1.44 -5.03 -1.82
CA ARG A 274 1.19 -3.59 -1.70
C ARG A 274 2.47 -2.75 -1.75
N THR A 275 3.53 -3.23 -1.12
CA THR A 275 4.82 -2.54 -1.10
C THR A 275 5.46 -2.49 -2.49
N ILE A 276 5.44 -3.61 -3.22
CA ILE A 276 6.02 -3.71 -4.56
C ILE A 276 5.26 -2.78 -5.53
N ASP A 277 3.93 -2.80 -5.49
CA ASP A 277 3.09 -1.90 -6.29
C ASP A 277 3.45 -0.42 -6.05
N ILE A 278 3.46 0.01 -4.79
CA ILE A 278 3.83 1.39 -4.44
C ILE A 278 5.27 1.70 -4.88
N LEU A 279 6.21 0.77 -4.70
CA LEU A 279 7.61 0.97 -5.08
C LEU A 279 7.75 1.18 -6.60
N LEU A 280 7.04 0.41 -7.43
CA LEU A 280 7.06 0.58 -8.88
C LEU A 280 6.54 1.96 -9.30
N LEU A 281 5.47 2.45 -8.66
CA LEU A 281 4.99 3.81 -8.88
C LEU A 281 6.02 4.87 -8.47
N LYS A 282 6.71 4.69 -7.33
CA LYS A 282 7.79 5.62 -6.92
C LYS A 282 9.01 5.56 -7.84
N GLN A 283 9.31 4.41 -8.45
CA GLN A 283 10.32 4.29 -9.50
C GLN A 283 9.91 5.03 -10.78
N ALA A 284 8.64 4.97 -11.18
CA ALA A 284 8.14 5.73 -12.33
C ALA A 284 8.37 7.24 -12.12
N VAL A 285 7.95 7.77 -10.97
CA VAL A 285 8.17 9.18 -10.61
C VAL A 285 9.66 9.53 -10.57
N TYR A 286 10.52 8.67 -10.00
CA TYR A 286 11.97 8.86 -10.00
C TYR A 286 12.53 9.05 -11.43
N TRP A 287 12.17 8.15 -12.35
CA TRP A 287 12.66 8.20 -13.73
C TRP A 287 12.09 9.39 -14.51
N TYR A 288 10.83 9.76 -14.26
CA TYR A 288 10.22 10.98 -14.78
C TYR A 288 11.03 12.22 -14.35
N GLN A 289 11.34 12.35 -13.06
CA GLN A 289 12.12 13.48 -12.53
C GLN A 289 13.57 13.49 -13.04
N LYS A 290 14.15 12.30 -13.30
CA LYS A 290 15.46 12.16 -13.94
C LYS A 290 15.45 12.49 -15.43
N GLY A 291 14.28 12.69 -16.04
CA GLY A 291 14.11 12.98 -17.46
C GLY A 291 14.08 11.76 -18.38
N SER A 292 13.98 10.54 -17.83
CA SER A 292 13.94 9.29 -18.60
C SER A 292 12.50 8.78 -18.75
N MET A 293 11.76 9.38 -19.70
CA MET A 293 10.32 9.12 -19.87
C MET A 293 10.02 7.68 -20.29
N LYS A 294 10.87 7.08 -21.14
CA LYS A 294 10.76 5.67 -21.51
C LYS A 294 10.86 4.74 -20.29
N LYS A 295 11.80 4.99 -19.38
CA LYS A 295 11.96 4.18 -18.16
C LYS A 295 10.81 4.42 -17.18
N SER A 296 10.34 5.67 -17.09
CA SER A 296 9.16 6.00 -16.27
C SER A 296 7.94 5.19 -16.72
N TYR A 297 7.61 5.23 -18.01
CA TYR A 297 6.47 4.48 -18.53
C TYR A 297 6.64 2.97 -18.42
N GLN A 298 7.86 2.44 -18.59
CA GLN A 298 8.14 1.02 -18.33
C GLN A 298 7.82 0.61 -16.89
N CYS A 299 8.05 1.47 -15.90
CA CYS A 299 7.64 1.21 -14.51
C CYS A 299 6.11 1.18 -14.35
N ILE A 300 5.38 2.04 -15.07
CA ILE A 300 3.90 2.03 -15.11
C ILE A 300 3.39 0.69 -15.69
N LEU A 301 3.94 0.25 -16.82
CA LEU A 301 3.58 -1.03 -17.44
C LEU A 301 3.88 -2.23 -16.51
N LYS A 302 5.01 -2.20 -15.80
CA LYS A 302 5.32 -3.21 -14.77
C LYS A 302 4.30 -3.23 -13.64
N THR A 303 3.81 -2.06 -13.24
CA THR A 303 2.76 -1.94 -12.21
C THR A 303 1.45 -2.58 -12.70
N GLU A 304 1.08 -2.36 -13.96
CA GLU A 304 -0.08 -3.02 -14.57
C GLU A 304 0.08 -4.53 -14.62
N GLN A 305 1.20 -5.02 -15.14
CA GLN A 305 1.50 -6.44 -15.20
C GLN A 305 1.42 -7.07 -13.82
N PHE A 306 2.05 -6.44 -12.83
CA PHE A 306 2.01 -6.90 -11.44
C PHE A 306 0.58 -6.98 -10.88
N THR A 307 -0.26 -5.97 -11.15
CA THR A 307 -1.66 -5.96 -10.72
C THR A 307 -2.47 -7.05 -11.43
N GLN A 308 -2.21 -7.30 -12.71
CA GLN A 308 -2.87 -8.34 -13.50
C GLN A 308 -2.47 -9.76 -13.07
N GLU A 309 -1.23 -9.97 -12.64
CA GLU A 309 -0.76 -11.24 -12.08
C GLU A 309 -1.35 -11.50 -10.68
N ASN A 310 -1.73 -10.44 -9.96
CA ASN A 310 -2.22 -10.49 -8.58
C ASN A 310 -3.66 -9.97 -8.44
N LYS A 311 -4.59 -10.38 -9.32
CA LYS A 311 -5.98 -9.86 -9.36
C LYS A 311 -6.78 -10.02 -8.06
N THR A 312 -6.42 -10.98 -7.22
CA THR A 312 -7.06 -11.22 -5.91
C THR A 312 -6.67 -10.18 -4.87
N LEU A 313 -5.64 -9.37 -5.16
CA LEU A 313 -5.17 -8.30 -4.30
C LEU A 313 -6.03 -7.05 -4.48
N TYR A 314 -6.75 -6.67 -3.43
CA TYR A 314 -7.38 -5.36 -3.36
C TYR A 314 -6.31 -4.28 -3.09
N ILE A 315 -5.86 -3.62 -4.16
CA ILE A 315 -5.02 -2.41 -4.12
C ILE A 315 -5.93 -1.19 -4.26
N THR A 316 -5.94 -0.33 -3.25
CA THR A 316 -6.55 1.01 -3.36
C THR A 316 -5.50 2.01 -3.79
N ARG A 317 -5.70 2.63 -4.95
CA ARG A 317 -4.93 3.79 -5.39
C ARG A 317 -5.55 5.06 -4.82
N SER A 318 -4.70 6.01 -4.42
CA SER A 318 -5.14 7.37 -4.07
C SER A 318 -5.22 8.26 -5.31
N GLY A 319 -5.91 9.40 -5.24
CA GLY A 319 -5.92 10.39 -6.32
C GLY A 319 -4.51 10.86 -6.72
N ASN A 320 -3.60 10.96 -5.74
CA ASN A 320 -2.19 11.26 -5.99
C ASN A 320 -1.46 10.17 -6.77
N ASP A 321 -1.82 8.90 -6.60
CA ASP A 321 -1.23 7.81 -7.39
C ASP A 321 -1.68 7.92 -8.85
N PHE A 322 -2.97 8.18 -9.08
CA PHE A 322 -3.50 8.44 -10.43
C PHE A 322 -2.82 9.65 -11.08
N HIS A 323 -2.70 10.76 -10.35
CA HIS A 323 -2.00 11.94 -10.83
C HIS A 323 -0.58 11.63 -11.31
N ASN A 324 0.19 10.91 -10.49
CA ASN A 324 1.56 10.52 -10.83
C ASN A 324 1.63 9.61 -12.06
N ILE A 325 0.73 8.63 -12.16
CA ILE A 325 0.64 7.74 -13.33
C ILE A 325 0.35 8.56 -14.59
N ILE A 326 -0.68 9.42 -14.53
CA ILE A 326 -1.13 10.21 -15.68
C ILE A 326 -0.03 11.17 -16.15
N ILE A 327 0.66 11.87 -15.25
CA ILE A 327 1.79 12.74 -15.62
C ILE A 327 2.93 11.94 -16.26
N CYS A 328 3.23 10.74 -15.75
CA CYS A 328 4.25 9.89 -16.34
C CYS A 328 3.87 9.43 -17.76
N CYS A 329 2.61 9.10 -18.00
CA CYS A 329 2.08 8.78 -19.32
C CYS A 329 2.11 10.00 -20.26
N TRP A 330 1.68 11.17 -19.78
CA TRP A 330 1.74 12.44 -20.51
C TRP A 330 3.14 12.76 -20.99
N ALA A 331 4.12 12.72 -20.09
CA ALA A 331 5.50 13.02 -20.43
C ALA A 331 6.16 11.98 -21.35
N ALA A 332 5.62 10.75 -21.40
CA ALA A 332 6.02 9.71 -22.33
C ALA A 332 5.30 9.81 -23.69
N ASN A 333 4.38 10.76 -23.87
CA ASN A 333 3.48 10.89 -25.02
C ASN A 333 2.54 9.69 -25.22
N GLU A 334 2.21 8.98 -24.14
CA GLU A 334 1.35 7.78 -24.15
C GLU A 334 -0.10 8.19 -23.88
N TYR A 335 -0.67 9.02 -24.75
CA TYR A 335 -1.95 9.69 -24.49
C TYR A 335 -3.17 8.75 -24.44
N GLU A 336 -3.13 7.62 -25.16
CA GLU A 336 -4.19 6.60 -25.04
C GLU A 336 -4.17 5.91 -23.65
N ALA A 337 -2.98 5.76 -23.05
CA ALA A 337 -2.87 5.26 -21.67
C ALA A 337 -3.47 6.27 -20.68
N ILE A 338 -3.38 7.58 -20.95
CA ILE A 338 -4.03 8.60 -20.10
C ILE A 338 -5.55 8.37 -20.08
N PHE A 339 -6.20 8.10 -21.20
CA PHE A 339 -7.65 7.82 -21.19
C PHE A 339 -8.03 6.63 -20.30
N LYS A 340 -7.24 5.56 -20.36
CA LYS A 340 -7.44 4.39 -19.51
C LYS A 340 -7.40 4.79 -18.02
N TYR A 341 -6.35 5.48 -17.59
CA TYR A 341 -6.18 5.87 -16.19
C TYR A 341 -7.15 6.97 -15.73
N THR A 342 -7.54 7.87 -16.63
CA THR A 342 -8.58 8.87 -16.37
C THR A 342 -9.94 8.20 -16.15
N LYS A 343 -10.25 7.12 -16.90
CA LYS A 343 -11.45 6.33 -16.68
C LYS A 343 -11.42 5.62 -15.31
N GLU A 344 -10.31 5.00 -14.94
CA GLU A 344 -10.13 4.40 -13.62
C GLU A 344 -10.26 5.44 -12.49
N LEU A 345 -9.71 6.65 -12.69
CA LEU A 345 -9.85 7.76 -11.75
C LEU A 345 -11.31 8.24 -11.63
N LYS A 346 -12.06 8.30 -12.74
CA LYS A 346 -13.48 8.64 -12.72
C LYS A 346 -14.28 7.66 -11.85
N GLU A 347 -14.06 6.36 -12.05
CA GLU A 347 -14.70 5.31 -11.25
C GLU A 347 -14.34 5.43 -9.76
N HIS A 348 -13.07 5.75 -9.47
CA HIS A 348 -12.59 6.02 -8.11
C HIS A 348 -13.26 7.24 -7.45
N GLN A 349 -13.36 8.36 -8.16
CA GLN A 349 -13.95 9.60 -7.65
C GLN A 349 -15.46 9.48 -7.46
N GLN A 350 -16.15 8.76 -8.35
CA GLN A 350 -17.58 8.49 -8.23
C GLN A 350 -17.93 7.57 -7.06
N SER A 351 -17.04 6.61 -6.74
CA SER A 351 -17.23 5.69 -5.61
C SER A 351 -16.80 6.27 -4.26
N ASN A 352 -16.02 7.36 -4.23
CA ASN A 352 -15.51 7.99 -3.01
C ASN A 352 -15.94 9.46 -2.89
N LEU A 353 -17.10 9.69 -2.26
CA LEU A 353 -17.70 11.03 -2.08
C LEU A 353 -16.87 12.01 -1.22
N SER A 354 -15.81 11.53 -0.54
CA SER A 354 -14.89 12.35 0.26
C SER A 354 -13.81 13.09 -0.55
N THR A 355 -13.75 12.89 -1.88
CA THR A 355 -12.68 13.37 -2.77
C THR A 355 -12.85 14.81 -3.28
N LYS A 356 -13.75 15.63 -2.69
CA LYS A 356 -14.11 16.99 -3.18
C LYS A 356 -12.94 17.98 -3.39
N LYS A 357 -11.72 17.69 -2.91
CA LYS A 357 -10.52 18.53 -3.06
C LYS A 357 -9.46 17.97 -4.02
N GLU A 358 -9.69 16.83 -4.66
CA GLU A 358 -8.75 16.27 -5.64
C GLU A 358 -9.00 16.85 -7.04
N THR A 359 -7.98 16.81 -7.90
CA THR A 359 -8.15 17.22 -9.30
C THR A 359 -9.16 16.27 -9.96
N PRO A 360 -10.24 16.78 -10.56
CA PRO A 360 -11.25 15.93 -11.16
C PRO A 360 -10.75 15.27 -12.45
N TYR A 361 -11.25 14.07 -12.72
CA TYR A 361 -10.84 13.24 -13.87
C TYR A 361 -10.90 14.01 -15.21
N PHE A 362 -11.89 14.88 -15.40
CA PHE A 362 -12.10 15.59 -16.67
C PHE A 362 -10.98 16.59 -17.00
N ILE A 363 -10.18 17.04 -16.02
CA ILE A 363 -8.98 17.85 -16.30
C ILE A 363 -7.91 17.00 -16.99
N TYR A 364 -7.73 15.75 -16.57
CA TYR A 364 -6.83 14.81 -17.24
C TYR A 364 -7.37 14.35 -18.60
N GLU A 365 -8.69 14.36 -18.77
CA GLU A 365 -9.35 14.13 -20.05
C GLU A 365 -9.00 15.25 -21.06
N LEU A 366 -9.05 16.52 -20.63
CA LEU A 366 -8.58 17.66 -21.44
C LEU A 366 -7.13 17.44 -21.91
N LEU A 367 -6.22 17.05 -21.01
CA LEU A 367 -4.82 16.75 -21.34
C LEU A 367 -4.73 15.67 -22.43
N ALA A 368 -5.39 14.53 -22.25
CA ALA A 368 -5.37 13.44 -23.24
C ALA A 368 -5.80 13.92 -24.64
N TYR A 369 -6.87 14.71 -24.73
CA TYR A 369 -7.35 15.25 -26.00
C TYR A 369 -6.44 16.31 -26.61
N ILE A 370 -5.73 17.11 -25.81
CA ILE A 370 -4.69 18.01 -26.32
C ILE A 370 -3.59 17.20 -27.02
N GLY A 371 -3.08 16.15 -26.35
CA GLY A 371 -1.99 15.33 -26.88
C GLY A 371 -2.35 14.51 -28.12
N LEU A 372 -3.61 14.10 -28.25
CA LEU A 372 -4.11 13.31 -29.39
C LEU A 372 -4.63 14.16 -30.55
N TYR A 373 -4.71 15.47 -30.40
CA TYR A 373 -5.14 16.33 -31.49
C TYR A 373 -4.12 16.35 -32.64
N PRO A 374 -4.54 16.36 -33.92
CA PRO A 374 -5.93 16.28 -34.41
C PRO A 374 -6.44 14.85 -34.62
N LYS A 375 -5.62 13.82 -34.33
CA LYS A 375 -5.93 12.41 -34.61
C LYS A 375 -7.20 11.93 -33.91
N LYS A 376 -7.47 12.42 -32.70
CA LYS A 376 -8.69 12.12 -31.93
C LYS A 376 -9.19 13.39 -31.26
N LYS A 377 -10.41 13.79 -31.60
CA LYS A 377 -11.10 14.97 -31.04
C LYS A 377 -12.17 14.52 -30.05
N HIS A 378 -12.43 15.35 -29.05
CA HIS A 378 -13.55 15.16 -28.14
C HIS A 378 -14.86 15.41 -28.92
N PRO A 379 -15.89 14.54 -28.79
CA PRO A 379 -17.12 14.67 -29.57
C PRO A 379 -17.95 15.90 -29.19
N ALA A 380 -17.90 16.32 -27.93
CA ALA A 380 -18.62 17.49 -27.40
C ALA A 380 -17.70 18.42 -26.58
N PRO A 381 -16.75 19.13 -27.21
CA PRO A 381 -15.71 19.90 -26.48
C PRO A 381 -16.29 20.99 -25.57
N LEU A 382 -17.42 21.60 -25.95
CA LEU A 382 -18.12 22.60 -25.14
C LEU A 382 -18.63 22.05 -23.80
N GLN A 383 -19.08 20.78 -23.76
CA GLN A 383 -19.52 20.15 -22.50
C GLN A 383 -18.35 19.98 -21.52
N LEU A 384 -17.18 19.62 -22.04
CA LEU A 384 -15.98 19.45 -21.21
C LEU A 384 -15.46 20.79 -20.68
N ILE A 385 -15.57 21.85 -21.48
CA ILE A 385 -15.30 23.24 -21.07
C ILE A 385 -16.26 23.67 -19.96
N GLU A 386 -17.56 23.40 -20.09
CA GLU A 386 -18.57 23.75 -19.09
C GLU A 386 -18.32 23.05 -17.74
N LEU A 387 -18.06 21.74 -17.76
CA LEU A 387 -17.72 20.98 -16.54
C LEU A 387 -16.50 21.55 -15.83
N THR A 388 -15.48 21.94 -16.61
CA THR A 388 -14.26 22.53 -16.06
C THR A 388 -14.52 23.90 -15.47
N ASN A 389 -15.35 24.73 -16.11
CA ASN A 389 -15.75 26.03 -15.57
C ASN A 389 -16.50 25.92 -14.24
N GLN A 390 -17.35 24.90 -14.08
CA GLN A 390 -18.01 24.65 -12.81
C GLN A 390 -17.00 24.34 -11.70
N PHE A 391 -15.98 23.53 -11.98
CA PHE A 391 -14.91 23.24 -11.03
C PHE A 391 -14.05 24.47 -10.69
N LEU A 392 -13.67 25.25 -11.70
CA LEU A 392 -12.77 26.39 -11.49
C LEU A 392 -13.39 27.49 -10.60
N LYS A 393 -14.73 27.62 -10.56
CA LYS A 393 -15.44 28.57 -9.68
C LYS A 393 -15.14 28.38 -8.19
N ASP A 394 -14.98 27.13 -7.77
CA ASP A 394 -14.75 26.75 -6.38
C ASP A 394 -13.29 26.33 -6.10
N SER A 395 -12.42 26.47 -7.11
CA SER A 395 -11.04 26.00 -7.05
C SER A 395 -10.12 26.95 -6.28
N ASP A 396 -9.15 26.38 -5.57
CA ASP A 396 -8.14 27.14 -4.83
C ASP A 396 -6.92 27.49 -5.71
N GLU A 397 -5.98 28.27 -5.18
CA GLU A 397 -4.74 28.61 -5.88
C GLU A 397 -3.88 27.38 -6.25
N ASN A 398 -4.10 26.21 -5.63
CA ASN A 398 -3.37 24.99 -5.99
C ASN A 398 -3.85 24.41 -7.33
N SER A 399 -5.01 24.84 -7.82
CA SER A 399 -5.60 24.42 -9.08
C SER A 399 -5.23 25.33 -10.26
N ILE A 400 -4.29 26.27 -10.08
CA ILE A 400 -3.85 27.21 -11.12
C ILE A 400 -3.44 26.51 -12.44
N TRP A 401 -2.83 25.33 -12.37
CA TRP A 401 -2.42 24.58 -13.57
C TRP A 401 -3.61 24.08 -14.42
N ALA A 402 -4.81 23.97 -13.84
CA ALA A 402 -6.01 23.61 -14.57
C ALA A 402 -6.42 24.71 -15.56
N TYR A 403 -6.16 25.99 -15.25
CA TYR A 403 -6.37 27.13 -16.16
C TYR A 403 -5.52 27.02 -17.42
N GLU A 404 -4.26 26.62 -17.28
CA GLU A 404 -3.39 26.36 -18.44
C GLU A 404 -3.93 25.22 -19.29
N THR A 405 -4.34 24.12 -18.65
CA THR A 405 -4.87 22.94 -19.34
C THR A 405 -6.11 23.28 -20.17
N ILE A 406 -7.11 23.96 -19.59
CA ILE A 406 -8.30 24.36 -20.35
C ILE A 406 -8.01 25.45 -21.38
N GLY A 407 -7.09 26.38 -21.09
CA GLY A 407 -6.61 27.37 -22.05
C GLY A 407 -6.00 26.72 -23.29
N THR A 408 -5.09 25.76 -23.09
CA THR A 408 -4.51 24.99 -24.20
C THR A 408 -5.56 24.17 -24.95
N PHE A 409 -6.49 23.51 -24.25
CA PHE A 409 -7.57 22.76 -24.90
C PHE A 409 -8.42 23.66 -25.79
N THR A 410 -8.91 24.79 -25.26
CA THR A 410 -9.74 25.73 -26.01
C THR A 410 -8.99 26.34 -27.20
N MET A 411 -7.69 26.64 -27.05
CA MET A 411 -6.82 27.09 -28.13
C MET A 411 -6.74 26.09 -29.29
N VAL A 412 -6.54 24.80 -28.99
CA VAL A 412 -6.43 23.73 -30.01
C VAL A 412 -7.74 23.53 -30.79
N TYR A 413 -8.89 23.85 -30.18
CA TYR A 413 -10.20 23.79 -30.82
C TYR A 413 -10.62 25.10 -31.50
N GLY A 414 -9.77 26.13 -31.48
CA GLY A 414 -10.04 27.43 -32.12
C GLY A 414 -10.92 28.38 -31.31
N TYR A 415 -11.18 28.08 -30.03
CA TYR A 415 -11.94 28.94 -29.13
C TYR A 415 -11.04 30.01 -28.49
N PHE A 416 -10.48 30.90 -29.32
CA PHE A 416 -9.41 31.82 -28.88
C PHE A 416 -9.82 32.79 -27.78
N GLU A 417 -11.02 33.38 -27.84
CA GLU A 417 -11.52 34.27 -26.78
C GLU A 417 -11.60 33.57 -25.42
N GLN A 418 -12.09 32.33 -25.41
CA GLN A 418 -12.19 31.52 -24.20
C GLN A 418 -10.80 31.14 -23.70
N SER A 419 -9.91 30.69 -24.59
CA SER A 419 -8.51 30.41 -24.28
C SER A 419 -7.82 31.60 -23.61
N ARG A 420 -8.02 32.81 -24.15
CA ARG A 420 -7.46 34.05 -23.60
C ARG A 420 -7.91 34.27 -22.17
N SER A 421 -9.21 34.13 -21.89
CA SER A 421 -9.76 34.33 -20.53
C SER A 421 -9.14 33.40 -19.47
N TYR A 422 -8.76 32.17 -19.84
CA TYR A 422 -8.09 31.25 -18.93
C TYR A 422 -6.60 31.56 -18.79
N LEU A 423 -5.91 31.82 -19.90
CA LEU A 423 -4.47 32.05 -19.93
C LEU A 423 -4.07 33.43 -19.38
N GLU A 424 -5.01 34.37 -19.28
CA GLU A 424 -4.84 35.68 -18.64
C GLU A 424 -5.31 35.71 -17.18
N TYR A 425 -5.75 34.58 -16.62
CA TYR A 425 -6.21 34.52 -15.23
C TYR A 425 -5.12 35.07 -14.26
N PRO A 426 -5.40 36.10 -13.43
CA PRO A 426 -4.34 36.84 -12.75
C PRO A 426 -3.41 35.99 -11.86
N PRO A 427 -3.92 35.03 -11.06
CA PRO A 427 -3.06 34.11 -10.31
C PRO A 427 -2.14 33.27 -11.20
N PHE A 428 -2.64 32.79 -12.33
CA PHE A 428 -1.85 32.05 -13.31
C PHE A 428 -0.73 32.92 -13.90
N VAL A 429 -1.07 34.13 -14.38
CA VAL A 429 -0.09 35.07 -14.94
C VAL A 429 0.98 35.45 -13.91
N LYS A 430 0.58 35.69 -12.66
CA LYS A 430 1.52 35.99 -11.57
C LYS A 430 2.49 34.84 -11.32
N SER A 431 2.01 33.60 -11.30
CA SER A 431 2.86 32.41 -11.14
C SER A 431 3.89 32.30 -12.27
N HIS A 432 3.47 32.52 -13.52
CA HIS A 432 4.33 32.39 -14.68
C HIS A 432 5.38 33.49 -14.80
N LYS A 433 5.03 34.73 -14.44
CA LYS A 433 5.96 35.87 -14.41
C LYS A 433 7.05 35.73 -13.35
N SER A 434 6.77 35.00 -12.27
CA SER A 434 7.75 34.75 -11.21
C SER A 434 8.89 33.82 -11.64
N ILE A 435 8.71 33.10 -12.75
CA ILE A 435 9.67 32.11 -13.26
C ILE A 435 10.65 32.80 -14.24
N PRO A 436 11.96 32.84 -13.94
CA PRO A 436 12.95 33.47 -14.82
C PRO A 436 13.03 32.77 -16.18
N ASN A 437 13.13 33.58 -17.24
CA ASN A 437 13.24 33.12 -18.64
C ASN A 437 12.09 32.20 -19.09
N ASN A 438 10.91 32.29 -18.46
CA ASN A 438 9.74 31.55 -18.92
C ASN A 438 9.23 32.09 -20.27
N ILE A 439 8.55 31.22 -21.02
CA ILE A 439 7.81 31.57 -22.23
C ILE A 439 6.37 31.13 -21.97
N PRO A 440 5.43 32.03 -21.65
CA PRO A 440 4.08 31.63 -21.28
C PRO A 440 3.26 31.20 -22.50
N THR A 441 2.30 30.31 -22.27
CA THR A 441 1.40 29.77 -23.31
C THR A 441 0.58 30.88 -24.01
N ILE A 442 0.30 31.99 -23.33
CA ILE A 442 -0.39 33.16 -23.93
C ILE A 442 0.38 33.77 -25.12
N GLU A 443 1.72 33.73 -25.12
CA GLU A 443 2.50 34.23 -26.28
C GLU A 443 2.22 33.40 -27.54
N LEU A 444 1.91 32.10 -27.40
CA LEU A 444 1.50 31.28 -28.54
C LEU A 444 0.13 31.72 -29.04
N LEU A 445 -0.82 31.98 -28.14
CA LEU A 445 -2.16 32.44 -28.53
C LEU A 445 -2.10 33.75 -29.33
N ASP A 446 -1.31 34.73 -28.88
CA ASP A 446 -1.12 36.00 -29.59
C ASP A 446 -0.58 35.78 -31.03
N LEU A 447 0.32 34.80 -31.20
CA LEU A 447 0.85 34.46 -32.52
C LEU A 447 -0.19 33.79 -33.41
N LEU A 448 -1.01 32.90 -32.86
CA LEU A 448 -2.08 32.23 -33.59
C LEU A 448 -3.14 33.23 -34.07
N GLU A 449 -3.55 34.18 -33.22
CA GLU A 449 -4.49 35.24 -33.58
C GLU A 449 -3.91 36.18 -34.65
N SER A 450 -2.59 36.41 -34.65
CA SER A 450 -1.92 37.20 -35.69
C SER A 450 -1.81 36.50 -37.05
N ASN A 451 -2.06 35.19 -37.10
CA ASN A 451 -1.99 34.34 -38.29
C ASN A 451 -0.65 34.40 -39.06
N ASP A 452 0.46 34.64 -38.35
CA ASP A 452 1.81 34.80 -38.94
C ASP A 452 2.66 33.54 -38.75
N LYS A 453 2.69 32.68 -39.78
CA LYS A 453 3.46 31.43 -39.78
C LYS A 453 4.96 31.63 -39.59
N HIS A 454 5.52 32.75 -40.04
CA HIS A 454 6.95 33.02 -39.90
C HIS A 454 7.30 33.36 -38.45
N LYS A 455 6.43 34.09 -37.74
CA LYS A 455 6.59 34.29 -36.29
C LYS A 455 6.48 32.98 -35.50
N LEU A 456 5.60 32.06 -35.88
CA LEU A 456 5.50 30.73 -35.25
C LEU A 456 6.81 29.92 -35.40
N HIS A 457 7.46 29.96 -36.56
CA HIS A 457 8.78 29.32 -36.74
C HIS A 457 9.86 29.95 -35.84
N LYS A 458 9.90 31.29 -35.75
CA LYS A 458 10.80 32.00 -34.82
C LYS A 458 10.52 31.65 -33.36
N PHE A 459 9.25 31.45 -33.00
CA PHE A 459 8.83 31.06 -31.66
C PHE A 459 9.39 29.69 -31.28
N ILE A 460 9.30 28.68 -32.16
CA ILE A 460 9.93 27.35 -31.94
C ILE A 460 11.43 27.48 -31.70
N LEU A 461 12.13 28.30 -32.49
CA LEU A 461 13.57 28.51 -32.30
C LEU A 461 13.89 29.15 -30.95
N ARG A 462 13.07 30.10 -30.48
CA ARG A 462 13.20 30.70 -29.13
C ARG A 462 12.95 29.67 -28.04
N ILE A 463 11.92 28.82 -28.18
CA ILE A 463 11.64 27.73 -27.23
C ILE A 463 12.86 26.80 -27.12
N ARG A 464 13.42 26.34 -28.24
CA ARG A 464 14.59 25.45 -28.25
C ARG A 464 15.81 26.07 -27.56
N LYS A 465 16.15 27.32 -27.90
CA LYS A 465 17.26 28.07 -27.27
C LYS A 465 17.06 28.27 -25.77
N THR A 466 15.82 28.51 -25.34
CA THR A 466 15.49 28.73 -23.92
C THR A 466 15.50 27.42 -23.14
N LYS A 467 15.02 26.34 -23.76
CA LYS A 467 15.07 24.98 -23.23
C LYS A 467 16.50 24.50 -22.96
N GLU A 468 17.44 24.76 -23.86
CA GLU A 468 18.87 24.43 -23.68
C GLU A 468 19.52 25.14 -22.49
N LYS A 469 19.04 26.35 -22.17
CA LYS A 469 19.54 27.16 -21.04
C LYS A 469 18.84 26.83 -19.72
N SER A 470 17.71 26.13 -19.76
CA SER A 470 16.91 25.86 -18.58
C SER A 470 17.50 24.73 -17.73
N LYS A 471 17.54 24.95 -16.41
CA LYS A 471 17.94 23.94 -15.42
C LYS A 471 16.73 23.29 -14.73
N SER A 472 15.53 23.88 -14.86
CA SER A 472 14.32 23.36 -14.21
C SER A 472 13.62 22.34 -15.10
N ARG A 473 13.32 21.15 -14.56
CA ARG A 473 12.57 20.12 -15.27
C ARG A 473 11.12 20.53 -15.55
N SER A 474 10.46 21.24 -14.63
CA SER A 474 9.11 21.76 -14.89
C SER A 474 9.10 22.70 -16.09
N GLN A 475 10.09 23.61 -16.18
CA GLN A 475 10.25 24.48 -17.35
C GLN A 475 10.59 23.70 -18.62
N ILE A 476 11.45 22.68 -18.54
CA ILE A 476 11.77 21.83 -19.70
C ILE A 476 10.52 21.07 -20.18
N SER A 477 9.68 20.57 -19.27
CA SER A 477 8.40 19.92 -19.62
C SER A 477 7.49 20.90 -20.33
N HIS A 478 7.28 22.07 -19.73
CA HIS A 478 6.52 23.17 -20.31
C HIS A 478 7.00 23.54 -21.72
N PHE A 479 8.32 23.70 -21.92
CA PHE A 479 8.87 24.02 -23.23
C PHE A 479 8.72 22.90 -24.26
N ASN A 480 8.75 21.62 -23.84
CA ASN A 480 8.46 20.51 -24.75
C ASN A 480 6.98 20.49 -25.15
N GLU A 481 6.09 20.77 -24.21
CA GLU A 481 4.66 20.89 -24.46
C GLU A 481 4.37 22.05 -25.40
N LEU A 482 4.90 23.24 -25.11
CA LEU A 482 4.75 24.44 -25.93
C LEU A 482 5.36 24.25 -27.33
N GLU A 483 6.50 23.57 -27.46
CA GLU A 483 7.08 23.23 -28.78
C GLU A 483 6.17 22.28 -29.56
N THR A 484 5.61 21.26 -28.90
CA THR A 484 4.70 20.29 -29.53
C THR A 484 3.42 20.98 -29.97
N LEU A 485 2.85 21.81 -29.10
CA LEU A 485 1.65 22.59 -29.34
C LEU A 485 1.84 23.57 -30.51
N THR A 486 2.96 24.30 -30.54
CA THR A 486 3.26 25.23 -31.65
C THR A 486 3.34 24.48 -32.99
N LYS A 487 3.93 23.27 -33.02
CA LYS A 487 4.00 22.44 -34.23
C LYS A 487 2.64 21.97 -34.74
N LEU A 488 1.61 21.89 -33.89
CA LEU A 488 0.25 21.52 -34.32
C LEU A 488 -0.39 22.59 -35.22
N PHE A 489 0.09 23.83 -35.15
CA PHE A 489 -0.47 24.98 -35.88
C PHE A 489 0.39 25.44 -37.08
N LEU A 490 1.52 24.77 -37.34
CA LEU A 490 2.35 25.02 -38.51
C LEU A 490 1.88 24.16 -39.69
#